data_AF-A0A0Q8Q0J9-F1
#
_entry.id   AF-A0A0Q8Q0J9-F1
#
_cell.length_a   1.000
_cell.length_b   1.000
_cell.length_c   1.000
_cell.angle_alpha   90.00
_cell.angle_beta   90.00
_cell.angle_gamma   90.00
#
_symmetry.space_group_name_H-M   'P 1'
#
loop_
_entity.id
_entity.type
_entity.pdbx_description
1 polymer ?
#
loop_
_entity_poly.entity_id
_entity_poly.type
_entity_poly.pdbx_seq_one_letter_code
_entity_poly.pdbx_strand_id
1 'polypeptide(L)'
;MRLLLSVLVATVSAITSACTTTSDDSGLETDPLVRPERFTIAPDDYHVPYAGTAEDGRKFFLSDELFGEDPTTGDIVGFVGLYLWNADGTFAEVRVDTVGRAEGLPPGQASSAGADDLVERRLGELGDYEIEPIVVEPFTTTVDGVIFGWKVDSYDDGTYWIGILPGDFIAYYAPWDGLEYDT
;
A
#
# COMPACT_ATOMS: atom_id res chain seq x y z
N MET A 1 33.56 53.60 38.40
CA MET A 1 34.09 54.83 37.75
C MET A 1 35.24 54.45 36.83
N ARG A 2 34.98 54.31 35.53
CA ARG A 2 35.92 54.54 34.41
C ARG A 2 35.13 54.42 33.11
N LEU A 3 34.68 55.58 32.65
CA LEU A 3 34.35 55.90 31.26
C LEU A 3 35.52 55.46 30.36
N LEU A 4 35.24 54.90 29.19
CA LEU A 4 36.02 55.15 27.98
C LEU A 4 35.15 54.91 26.75
N LEU A 5 34.69 56.05 26.25
CA LEU A 5 34.17 56.35 24.92
C LEU A 5 35.25 56.02 23.88
N SER A 6 34.93 55.31 22.80
CA SER A 6 35.66 55.47 21.53
C SER A 6 34.94 54.86 20.32
N VAL A 7 34.54 55.78 19.44
CA VAL A 7 34.70 55.79 17.99
C VAL A 7 33.96 54.73 17.15
N LEU A 8 32.91 55.27 16.53
CA LEU A 8 32.19 54.86 15.34
C LEU A 8 33.13 54.73 14.12
N VAL A 9 33.13 53.58 13.45
CA VAL A 9 33.49 53.48 12.03
C VAL A 9 32.34 52.79 11.33
N ALA A 10 31.65 53.54 10.47
CA ALA A 10 30.62 53.05 9.59
C ALA A 10 31.27 52.48 8.32
N THR A 11 31.12 51.18 8.11
CA THR A 11 31.36 50.54 6.81
C THR A 11 30.01 50.27 6.16
N VAL A 12 29.72 51.04 5.11
CA VAL A 12 28.65 50.77 4.16
C VAL A 12 29.18 49.75 3.16
N SER A 13 28.61 48.55 3.16
CA SER A 13 28.72 47.60 2.06
C SER A 13 27.30 47.29 1.57
N ALA A 14 26.95 47.87 0.43
CA ALA A 14 25.81 47.45 -0.38
C ALA A 14 26.25 46.40 -1.40
N ILE A 15 25.27 45.72 -2.01
CA ILE A 15 25.34 44.78 -3.17
C ILE A 15 25.56 43.32 -2.67
N THR A 16 24.71 42.32 -2.90
CA THR A 16 23.61 42.07 -3.87
C THR A 16 22.69 40.97 -3.32
N SER A 17 21.42 40.99 -3.75
CA SER A 17 20.47 39.88 -3.62
C SER A 17 21.03 38.55 -4.11
N ALA A 18 20.87 37.52 -3.28
CA ALA A 18 20.65 36.15 -3.72
C ALA A 18 19.68 35.52 -2.70
N CYS A 19 18.38 35.68 -2.92
CA CYS A 19 17.40 34.76 -2.35
C CYS A 19 17.56 33.45 -3.11
N THR A 20 18.51 32.62 -2.70
CA THR A 20 18.47 31.20 -3.04
C THR A 20 17.61 30.56 -1.97
N THR A 21 16.30 30.66 -2.15
CA THR A 21 15.37 29.73 -1.52
C THR A 21 15.55 28.43 -2.29
N THR A 22 16.53 27.61 -1.88
CA THR A 22 16.52 26.19 -2.22
C THR A 22 15.34 25.61 -1.48
N SER A 23 14.18 25.61 -2.14
CA SER A 23 13.16 24.63 -1.86
C SER A 23 13.80 23.29 -2.21
N ASP A 24 14.36 22.61 -1.21
CA ASP A 24 14.58 21.17 -1.28
C ASP A 24 13.19 20.54 -1.31
N ASP A 25 12.56 20.60 -2.48
CA ASP A 25 11.55 19.66 -2.89
C ASP A 25 12.29 18.38 -3.22
N SER A 26 12.74 17.66 -2.18
CA SER A 26 13.17 16.27 -2.31
C SER A 26 11.91 15.43 -2.43
N GLY A 27 11.13 15.70 -3.49
CA GLY A 27 10.25 14.69 -4.05
C GLY A 27 11.17 13.53 -4.38
N LEU A 28 11.08 12.46 -3.59
CA LEU A 28 11.74 11.21 -3.90
C LEU A 28 11.18 10.79 -5.26
N GLU A 29 11.87 11.11 -6.35
CA GLU A 29 11.62 10.46 -7.62
C GLU A 29 11.85 8.97 -7.37
N THR A 30 10.77 8.25 -7.16
CA THR A 30 10.76 6.81 -6.99
C THR A 30 11.11 6.20 -8.33
N ASP A 31 12.37 5.81 -8.48
CA ASP A 31 12.88 5.15 -9.68
C ASP A 31 12.19 3.79 -9.85
N PRO A 32 11.47 3.54 -10.96
CA PRO A 32 10.82 2.25 -11.23
C PRO A 32 11.79 1.08 -11.31
N LEU A 33 13.11 1.33 -11.44
CA LEU A 33 14.16 0.32 -11.47
C LEU A 33 14.70 -0.02 -10.07
N VAL A 34 14.23 0.66 -9.02
CA VAL A 34 14.59 0.35 -7.63
C VAL A 34 13.48 -0.49 -7.01
N ARG A 35 13.86 -1.62 -6.42
CA ARG A 35 12.91 -2.51 -5.75
C ARG A 35 12.18 -1.76 -4.63
N PRO A 36 10.84 -1.69 -4.63
CA PRO A 36 10.11 -0.99 -3.59
C PRO A 36 10.18 -1.73 -2.26
N GLU A 37 10.55 -1.02 -1.19
CA GLU A 37 10.46 -1.51 0.19
C GLU A 37 9.11 -1.18 0.83
N ARG A 38 8.46 -0.12 0.34
CA ARG A 38 7.15 0.34 0.77
C ARG A 38 6.34 0.79 -0.44
N PHE A 39 5.03 0.67 -0.34
CA PHE A 39 4.08 1.24 -1.28
C PHE A 39 2.82 1.68 -0.53
N THR A 40 2.04 2.53 -1.18
CA THR A 40 0.77 3.01 -0.65
C THR A 40 -0.38 2.21 -1.26
N ILE A 41 -1.30 1.77 -0.40
CA ILE A 41 -2.62 1.30 -0.80
C ILE A 41 -3.59 2.42 -0.47
N ALA A 42 -4.11 3.11 -1.49
CA ALA A 42 -5.09 4.16 -1.30
C ALA A 42 -6.50 3.58 -1.51
N PRO A 43 -7.44 3.79 -0.58
CA PRO A 43 -8.79 3.28 -0.73
C PRO A 43 -9.54 4.00 -1.87
N ASP A 44 -10.35 3.24 -2.60
CA ASP A 44 -11.21 3.69 -3.69
C ASP A 44 -12.56 2.95 -3.65
N ASP A 45 -13.47 3.25 -4.58
CA ASP A 45 -14.78 2.60 -4.68
C ASP A 45 -14.82 1.43 -5.68
N TYR A 46 -13.66 0.96 -6.15
CA TYR A 46 -13.54 -0.12 -7.13
C TYR A 46 -12.91 -1.38 -6.53
N HIS A 47 -11.58 -1.50 -6.54
CA HIS A 47 -10.88 -2.70 -6.08
C HIS A 47 -10.29 -2.56 -4.66
N VAL A 48 -10.30 -1.36 -4.08
CA VAL A 48 -9.73 -1.06 -2.75
C VAL A 48 -10.76 -0.40 -1.82
N PRO A 49 -11.97 -0.95 -1.64
CA PRO A 49 -12.97 -0.35 -0.75
C PRO A 49 -12.57 -0.37 0.73
N TYR A 50 -11.68 -1.28 1.13
CA TYR A 50 -11.31 -1.52 2.52
C TYR A 50 -9.80 -1.49 2.71
N ALA A 51 -9.24 -0.29 2.82
CA ALA A 51 -7.88 -0.05 3.29
C ALA A 51 -7.88 1.04 4.36
N GLY A 52 -7.08 0.88 5.42
CA GLY A 52 -7.09 1.85 6.51
C GLY A 52 -6.34 1.43 7.77
N THR A 53 -6.65 2.10 8.86
CA THR A 53 -6.05 1.88 10.19
C THR A 53 -7.11 1.34 11.16
N ALA A 54 -6.80 0.25 11.84
CA ALA A 54 -7.63 -0.39 12.87
C ALA A 54 -7.49 0.28 14.25
N GLU A 55 -8.36 -0.05 15.20
CA GLU A 55 -8.40 0.57 16.54
C GLU A 55 -7.07 0.40 17.29
N ASP A 56 -6.41 -0.74 17.09
CA ASP A 56 -5.14 -1.08 17.71
C ASP A 56 -3.92 -0.46 17.00
N GLY A 57 -4.16 0.36 15.98
CA GLY A 57 -3.15 1.07 15.19
C GLY A 57 -2.54 0.24 14.06
N ARG A 58 -2.95 -1.03 13.88
CA ARG A 58 -2.52 -1.82 12.72
C ARG A 58 -3.11 -1.26 11.43
N LYS A 59 -2.34 -1.36 10.35
CA LYS A 59 -2.84 -1.04 9.01
C LYS A 59 -3.50 -2.28 8.43
N PHE A 60 -4.55 -2.11 7.65
CA PHE A 60 -5.28 -3.23 7.06
C PHE A 60 -5.65 -2.99 5.60
N PHE A 61 -5.75 -4.09 4.87
CA PHE A 61 -6.43 -4.17 3.57
C PHE A 61 -7.33 -5.42 3.60
N LEU A 62 -8.54 -5.30 3.08
CA LEU A 62 -9.49 -6.41 2.97
C LEU A 62 -10.07 -6.49 1.56
N SER A 63 -10.12 -7.69 1.00
CA SER A 63 -10.76 -7.96 -0.29
C SER A 63 -11.49 -9.29 -0.27
N ASP A 64 -12.65 -9.34 -0.94
CA ASP A 64 -13.41 -10.55 -1.27
C ASP A 64 -13.34 -10.89 -2.77
N GLU A 65 -12.41 -10.27 -3.50
CA GLU A 65 -12.25 -10.44 -4.95
C GLU A 65 -11.09 -11.38 -5.33
N LEU A 66 -10.39 -11.89 -4.33
CA LEU A 66 -9.29 -12.83 -4.49
C LEU A 66 -9.81 -14.15 -5.05
N PHE A 67 -9.05 -14.75 -5.96
CA PHE A 67 -9.41 -16.04 -6.51
C PHE A 67 -8.17 -16.82 -6.92
N GLY A 68 -8.29 -18.14 -6.92
CA GLY A 68 -7.19 -19.02 -7.28
C GLY A 68 -7.61 -20.47 -7.30
N GLU A 69 -6.66 -21.33 -7.64
CA GLU A 69 -6.86 -22.78 -7.59
C GLU A 69 -6.79 -23.27 -6.14
N ASP A 70 -7.78 -24.06 -5.73
CA ASP A 70 -7.72 -24.83 -4.49
C ASP A 70 -6.66 -25.93 -4.63
N PRO A 71 -5.63 -25.98 -3.78
CA PRO A 71 -4.52 -26.92 -3.96
C PRO A 71 -4.90 -28.37 -3.65
N THR A 72 -6.07 -28.61 -3.06
CA THR A 72 -6.60 -29.94 -2.74
C THR A 72 -7.49 -30.47 -3.85
N THR A 73 -8.40 -29.65 -4.39
CA THR A 73 -9.38 -30.09 -5.40
C THR A 73 -8.98 -29.72 -6.83
N GLY A 74 -8.16 -28.69 -7.03
CA GLY A 74 -7.84 -28.10 -8.33
C GLY A 74 -8.95 -27.21 -8.89
N ASP A 75 -10.02 -26.95 -8.12
CA ASP A 75 -11.11 -26.08 -8.55
C ASP A 75 -10.73 -24.61 -8.35
N ILE A 76 -11.28 -23.73 -9.19
CA ILE A 76 -11.15 -22.29 -8.98
C ILE A 76 -12.14 -21.84 -7.90
N VAL A 77 -11.61 -21.29 -6.81
CA VAL A 77 -12.36 -20.80 -5.66
C VAL A 77 -12.12 -19.30 -5.44
N GLY A 78 -12.99 -18.67 -4.65
CA GLY A 78 -12.82 -17.30 -4.19
C GLY A 78 -12.23 -17.28 -2.78
N PHE A 79 -11.71 -16.13 -2.36
CA PHE A 79 -11.22 -15.93 -1.00
C PHE A 79 -11.64 -14.57 -0.46
N VAL A 80 -11.93 -14.52 0.84
CA VAL A 80 -11.89 -13.27 1.61
C VAL A 80 -10.56 -13.21 2.34
N GLY A 81 -9.75 -12.20 2.04
CA GLY A 81 -8.45 -11.98 2.66
C GLY A 81 -8.43 -10.69 3.46
N LEU A 82 -8.07 -10.77 4.74
CA LEU A 82 -7.75 -9.63 5.60
C LEU A 82 -6.23 -9.62 5.84
N TYR A 83 -5.57 -8.59 5.34
CA TYR A 83 -4.14 -8.38 5.38
C TYR A 83 -3.84 -7.35 6.45
N LEU A 84 -2.92 -7.66 7.36
CA LEU A 84 -2.61 -6.83 8.52
C LEU A 84 -1.12 -6.53 8.58
N TRP A 85 -0.82 -5.26 8.79
CA TRP A 85 0.52 -4.77 9.08
C TRP A 85 0.55 -4.12 10.46
N ASN A 86 1.69 -4.16 11.11
CA ASN A 86 1.96 -3.37 12.29
C ASN A 86 1.80 -1.87 11.98
N ALA A 87 1.70 -1.05 13.03
CA ALA A 87 1.54 0.40 12.88
C ALA A 87 2.65 1.08 12.05
N ASP A 88 3.85 0.49 12.00
CA ASP A 88 4.99 0.96 11.20
C ASP A 88 4.98 0.48 9.73
N GLY A 89 3.94 -0.24 9.32
CA GLY A 89 3.78 -0.78 7.99
C GLY A 89 4.53 -2.09 7.74
N THR A 90 5.14 -2.71 8.75
CA THR A 90 5.73 -4.06 8.62
C THR A 90 4.66 -5.15 8.66
N PHE A 91 4.84 -6.25 7.92
CA PHE A 91 3.88 -7.34 7.85
C PHE A 91 3.66 -7.97 9.23
N ALA A 92 2.39 -8.20 9.56
CA ALA A 92 2.01 -8.86 10.81
C ALA A 92 1.32 -10.20 10.56
N GLU A 93 0.24 -10.21 9.77
CA GLU A 93 -0.65 -11.36 9.67
C GLU A 93 -1.48 -11.30 8.36
N VAL A 94 -1.87 -12.46 7.85
CA VAL A 94 -2.98 -12.57 6.89
C VAL A 94 -4.00 -13.56 7.43
N ARG A 95 -5.28 -13.22 7.34
CA ARG A 95 -6.42 -14.10 7.63
C ARG A 95 -7.18 -14.35 6.34
N VAL A 96 -7.45 -15.61 6.06
CA VAL A 96 -8.10 -16.00 4.82
C VAL A 96 -9.24 -16.96 5.12
N ASP A 97 -10.34 -16.80 4.39
CA ASP A 97 -11.43 -17.75 4.32
C ASP A 97 -11.70 -18.10 2.86
N THR A 98 -11.74 -19.38 2.54
CA THR A 98 -12.19 -19.86 1.22
C THR A 98 -13.70 -19.66 1.08
N VAL A 99 -14.12 -19.09 -0.04
CA VAL A 99 -15.51 -18.84 -0.41
C VAL A 99 -15.79 -19.32 -1.84
N GLY A 100 -17.06 -19.25 -2.24
CA GLY A 100 -17.43 -19.47 -3.65
C GLY A 100 -16.88 -18.35 -4.54
N ARG A 101 -16.64 -18.67 -5.80
CA ARG A 101 -16.41 -17.65 -6.84
C ARG A 101 -17.72 -17.36 -7.58
N ALA A 102 -17.95 -16.10 -7.95
CA ALA A 102 -19.08 -15.75 -8.81
C ALA A 102 -19.07 -16.55 -10.13
N GLU A 103 -20.24 -17.09 -10.50
CA GLU A 103 -20.40 -17.89 -11.70
C GLU A 103 -20.40 -17.04 -12.97
N GLY A 104 -19.98 -17.64 -14.10
CA GLY A 104 -20.07 -17.00 -15.42
C GLY A 104 -19.02 -15.94 -15.71
N LEU A 105 -18.03 -15.75 -14.82
CA LEU A 105 -16.90 -14.85 -15.06
C LEU A 105 -15.92 -15.44 -16.08
N PRO A 106 -15.39 -14.61 -17.00
CA PRO A 106 -14.20 -14.94 -17.77
C PRO A 106 -13.03 -15.37 -16.85
N PRO A 107 -12.13 -16.25 -17.35
CA PRO A 107 -10.90 -16.56 -16.65
C PRO A 107 -10.10 -15.29 -16.33
N GLY A 108 -9.64 -15.15 -15.09
CA GLY A 108 -8.82 -14.03 -14.65
C GLY A 108 -9.58 -12.75 -14.27
N GLN A 109 -10.91 -12.71 -14.41
CA GLN A 109 -11.66 -11.50 -14.03
C GLN A 109 -11.98 -11.47 -12.52
N ALA A 110 -11.52 -10.43 -11.83
CA ALA A 110 -11.92 -10.14 -10.45
C ALA A 110 -13.37 -9.67 -10.36
N SER A 111 -14.00 -10.06 -9.26
CA SER A 111 -15.34 -9.67 -8.85
C SER A 111 -15.47 -10.05 -7.38
N SER A 112 -16.23 -9.27 -6.63
CA SER A 112 -16.74 -9.67 -5.32
C SER A 112 -17.29 -11.10 -5.34
N ALA A 113 -16.95 -11.87 -4.31
CA ALA A 113 -17.47 -13.20 -4.05
C ALA A 113 -18.90 -13.21 -3.48
N GLY A 114 -19.48 -12.03 -3.20
CA GLY A 114 -20.80 -11.90 -2.56
C GLY A 114 -20.81 -12.41 -1.12
N ALA A 115 -19.68 -12.28 -0.42
CA ALA A 115 -19.47 -12.79 0.93
C ALA A 115 -19.68 -11.70 2.00
N ASP A 116 -20.73 -10.87 1.84
CA ASP A 116 -20.96 -9.65 2.63
C ASP A 116 -20.92 -9.89 4.15
N ASP A 117 -21.61 -10.93 4.65
CA ASP A 117 -21.63 -11.28 6.08
C ASP A 117 -20.22 -11.60 6.62
N LEU A 118 -19.36 -12.18 5.78
CA LEU A 118 -17.99 -12.53 6.13
C LEU A 118 -17.08 -11.30 6.11
N VAL A 119 -17.25 -10.43 5.12
CA VAL A 119 -16.57 -9.12 5.04
C VAL A 119 -16.89 -8.29 6.28
N GLU A 120 -18.17 -8.14 6.62
CA GLU A 120 -18.61 -7.42 7.82
C GLU A 120 -18.02 -8.04 9.10
N ARG A 121 -18.00 -9.37 9.20
CA ARG A 121 -17.39 -10.06 10.34
C ARG A 121 -15.90 -9.76 10.47
N ARG A 122 -15.14 -9.77 9.37
CA ARG A 122 -13.70 -9.49 9.38
C ARG A 122 -13.41 -8.03 9.68
N LEU A 123 -14.21 -7.10 9.16
CA LEU A 123 -14.11 -5.67 9.53
C LEU A 123 -14.40 -5.46 11.03
N GLY A 124 -15.37 -6.17 11.59
CA GLY A 124 -15.66 -6.12 13.03
C GLY A 124 -14.52 -6.60 13.93
N GLU A 125 -13.56 -7.37 13.42
CA GLU A 125 -12.36 -7.79 14.16
C GLU A 125 -11.34 -6.65 14.33
N LEU A 126 -11.49 -5.55 13.59
CA LEU A 126 -10.60 -4.39 13.61
C LEU A 126 -10.93 -3.38 14.73
N GLY A 127 -12.09 -3.53 15.38
CA GLY A 127 -12.62 -2.51 16.29
C GLY A 127 -13.12 -1.29 15.53
N ASP A 128 -13.04 -0.11 16.14
CA ASP A 128 -13.23 1.15 15.42
C ASP A 128 -12.08 1.35 14.42
N TYR A 129 -12.39 1.51 13.12
CA TYR A 129 -11.38 1.69 12.08
C TYR A 129 -11.65 2.93 11.23
N GLU A 130 -10.59 3.47 10.62
CA GLU A 130 -10.65 4.60 9.70
C GLU A 130 -10.21 4.14 8.31
N ILE A 131 -11.00 4.45 7.27
CA ILE A 131 -10.64 4.22 5.87
C ILE A 131 -9.75 5.37 5.40
N GLU A 132 -8.50 5.05 5.09
CA GLU A 132 -7.48 6.02 4.70
C GLU A 132 -6.32 5.34 3.94
N PRO A 133 -5.51 6.08 3.17
CA PRO A 133 -4.31 5.52 2.55
C PRO A 133 -3.33 4.96 3.58
N ILE A 134 -2.77 3.80 3.29
CA ILE A 134 -1.78 3.14 4.15
C ILE A 134 -0.47 2.89 3.42
N VAL A 135 0.66 3.18 4.08
CA VAL A 135 2.01 2.87 3.59
C VAL A 135 2.53 1.61 4.28
N VAL A 136 2.86 0.58 3.50
CA VAL A 136 3.13 -0.77 3.99
C VAL A 136 4.27 -1.45 3.22
N GLU A 137 4.94 -2.45 3.81
CA GLU A 137 5.78 -3.36 3.00
C GLU A 137 4.93 -4.31 2.17
N PRO A 138 5.37 -4.59 0.94
CA PRO A 138 4.90 -5.77 0.23
C PRO A 138 5.40 -7.04 0.93
N PHE A 139 4.56 -8.08 0.92
CA PHE A 139 4.89 -9.38 1.50
C PHE A 139 4.20 -10.48 0.70
N THR A 140 4.70 -11.71 0.81
CA THR A 140 3.94 -12.90 0.43
C THR A 140 4.07 -13.95 1.53
N THR A 141 3.02 -14.74 1.71
CA THR A 141 3.00 -15.87 2.65
C THR A 141 2.09 -16.98 2.12
N THR A 142 2.30 -18.21 2.58
CA THR A 142 1.50 -19.36 2.16
C THR A 142 0.51 -19.73 3.26
N VAL A 143 -0.78 -19.78 2.92
CA VAL A 143 -1.86 -20.27 3.79
C VAL A 143 -2.51 -21.45 3.09
N ASP A 144 -2.52 -22.62 3.73
CA ASP A 144 -3.11 -23.86 3.21
C ASP A 144 -2.71 -24.21 1.77
N GLY A 145 -1.46 -23.90 1.39
CA GLY A 145 -0.90 -24.20 0.07
C GLY A 145 -1.12 -23.13 -1.00
N VAL A 146 -1.86 -22.06 -0.69
CA VAL A 146 -2.08 -20.90 -1.58
C VAL A 146 -1.22 -19.72 -1.14
N ILE A 147 -0.63 -19.00 -2.10
CA ILE A 147 0.19 -17.81 -1.82
C ILE A 147 -0.72 -16.59 -1.78
N PHE A 148 -0.67 -15.86 -0.67
CA PHE A 148 -1.36 -14.59 -0.46
C PHE A 148 -0.35 -13.47 -0.25
N GLY A 149 -0.71 -12.26 -0.67
CA GLY A 149 0.04 -11.05 -0.35
C GLY A 149 0.18 -10.11 -1.53
N TRP A 150 1.09 -9.16 -1.37
CA TRP A 150 1.51 -8.21 -2.37
C TRP A 150 2.90 -8.59 -2.86
N LYS A 151 2.95 -9.25 -4.01
CA LYS A 151 4.18 -9.77 -4.61
C LYS A 151 4.93 -8.66 -5.32
N VAL A 152 6.19 -8.43 -4.93
CA VAL A 152 7.14 -7.64 -5.72
C VAL A 152 7.74 -8.52 -6.82
N ASP A 153 7.65 -8.08 -8.07
CA ASP A 153 8.32 -8.71 -9.21
C ASP A 153 8.82 -7.64 -10.19
N SER A 154 9.46 -8.04 -11.28
CA SER A 154 9.99 -7.13 -12.29
C SER A 154 9.85 -7.67 -13.71
N TYR A 155 9.71 -6.77 -14.69
CA TYR A 155 9.80 -7.13 -16.11
C TYR A 155 11.25 -7.34 -16.56
N ASP A 156 11.44 -7.85 -17.77
CA ASP A 156 12.76 -8.10 -18.38
C ASP A 156 13.63 -6.83 -18.52
N ASP A 157 13.00 -5.64 -18.56
CA ASP A 157 13.70 -4.35 -18.60
C ASP A 157 14.10 -3.82 -17.21
N GLY A 158 13.77 -4.55 -16.14
CA GLY A 158 14.08 -4.22 -14.76
C GLY A 158 13.03 -3.36 -14.05
N THR A 159 11.97 -2.95 -14.73
CA THR A 159 10.85 -2.21 -14.13
C THR A 159 10.13 -3.07 -13.10
N TYR A 160 10.09 -2.61 -11.85
CA TYR A 160 9.37 -3.29 -10.77
C TYR A 160 7.87 -3.04 -10.84
N TRP A 161 7.11 -3.99 -10.28
CA TRP A 161 5.68 -3.86 -10.00
C TRP A 161 5.33 -4.62 -8.71
N ILE A 162 4.19 -4.29 -8.12
CA ILE A 162 3.64 -4.97 -6.94
C ILE A 162 2.22 -5.43 -7.26
N GLY A 163 1.96 -6.73 -7.29
CA GLY A 163 0.61 -7.25 -7.58
C GLY A 163 0.05 -8.13 -6.47
N ILE A 164 -1.28 -8.11 -6.38
CA ILE A 164 -2.00 -8.87 -5.35
C ILE A 164 -2.16 -10.34 -5.72
N LEU A 165 -1.90 -11.21 -4.74
CA LEU A 165 -2.10 -12.65 -4.83
C LEU A 165 -3.12 -13.17 -3.81
N PRO A 166 -3.89 -14.22 -4.17
CA PRO A 166 -4.02 -14.78 -5.52
C PRO A 166 -5.01 -13.98 -6.38
N GLY A 167 -4.86 -14.05 -7.70
CA GLY A 167 -5.80 -13.49 -8.67
C GLY A 167 -5.20 -12.42 -9.57
N ASP A 168 -4.12 -11.75 -9.15
CA ASP A 168 -3.35 -10.78 -9.94
C ASP A 168 -4.23 -9.68 -10.57
N PHE A 169 -5.25 -9.21 -9.84
CA PHE A 169 -6.25 -8.26 -10.36
C PHE A 169 -5.97 -6.79 -10.04
N ILE A 170 -4.91 -6.52 -9.27
CA ILE A 170 -4.36 -5.19 -9.03
C ILE A 170 -2.85 -5.29 -9.17
N ALA A 171 -2.24 -4.38 -9.93
CA ALA A 171 -0.81 -4.18 -9.98
C ALA A 171 -0.44 -2.70 -9.84
N TYR A 172 0.34 -2.37 -8.80
CA TYR A 172 0.91 -1.05 -8.58
C TYR A 172 2.28 -0.90 -9.24
N TYR A 173 2.60 0.32 -9.63
CA TYR A 173 3.89 0.72 -10.19
C TYR A 173 4.42 1.97 -9.47
N ALA A 174 5.65 2.36 -9.79
CA ALA A 174 6.14 3.68 -9.40
C ALA A 174 5.14 4.77 -9.84
N PRO A 175 4.83 5.76 -8.99
CA PRO A 175 5.64 6.18 -7.85
C PRO A 175 5.29 5.53 -6.50
N TRP A 176 4.57 4.41 -6.49
CA TRP A 176 4.19 3.68 -5.27
C TRP A 176 3.30 4.51 -4.32
N ASP A 177 2.61 5.52 -4.86
CA ASP A 177 1.72 6.44 -4.13
C ASP A 177 0.27 5.94 -4.03
N GLY A 178 -0.04 4.83 -4.69
CA GLY A 178 -1.33 4.17 -4.65
C GLY A 178 -2.44 4.88 -5.43
N LEU A 179 -2.10 5.94 -6.19
CA LEU A 179 -3.10 6.74 -6.91
C LEU A 179 -3.57 6.07 -8.22
N GLU A 180 -2.72 5.24 -8.82
CA GLU A 180 -3.00 4.51 -10.05
C GLU A 180 -2.51 3.05 -9.92
N TYR A 181 -3.23 2.13 -10.56
CA TYR A 181 -2.88 0.72 -10.69
C TYR A 181 -3.48 0.13 -11.98
N ASP A 182 -2.89 -0.96 -12.46
CA ASP A 182 -3.45 -1.78 -13.54
C ASP A 182 -4.37 -2.87 -13.00
N THR A 183 -5.35 -3.28 -13.82
CA THR A 183 -6.34 -4.35 -13.59
C THR A 183 -6.43 -5.28 -14.78
#